data_AF-A0A068AZ41-F1
#
_entry.id   AF-A0A068AZ41-F1
#
_cell.length_a   1.000
_cell.length_b   1.000
_cell.length_c   1.000
_cell.angle_alpha   90.00
_cell.angle_beta   90.00
_cell.angle_gamma   90.00
#
_symmetry.space_group_name_H-M   'P 1'
#
loop_
_entity.id
_entity.type
_entity.pdbx_description
1 polymer ?
#
loop_
_entity_poly.entity_id
_entity_poly.type
_entity_poly.pdbx_seq_one_letter_code
_entity_poly.pdbx_strand_id
1 'polypeptide(L)'
;FTQADVGLALGTLYGNVFSQTTICRFEALQLSFKNMCKLKPLLQKWLEEADNNNGSTGVLDKMATQGRKRKKRTSIEVAVKGALENHFCKNAKPSAQEITHLADNLSLDKE
;
A
#
# COMPACT_ATOMS: atom_id res chain seq x y z
N PHE A 1 17.90 -4.42 -8.98
CA PHE A 1 16.75 -4.21 -8.08
C PHE A 1 15.47 -4.46 -8.84
N THR A 2 14.55 -5.21 -8.27
CA THR A 2 13.17 -5.32 -8.76
C THR A 2 12.33 -4.14 -8.26
N GLN A 3 11.21 -3.84 -8.93
CA GLN A 3 10.25 -2.83 -8.46
C GLN A 3 9.73 -3.09 -7.03
N ALA A 4 9.67 -4.36 -6.60
CA ALA A 4 9.32 -4.71 -5.23
C ALA A 4 10.45 -4.32 -4.25
N ASP A 5 11.71 -4.59 -4.61
CA ASP A 5 12.88 -4.21 -3.81
C ASP A 5 12.97 -2.70 -3.63
N VAL A 6 12.71 -1.93 -4.69
CA VAL A 6 12.66 -0.46 -4.64
C VAL A 6 11.56 0.00 -3.68
N GLY A 7 10.35 -0.55 -3.82
CA GLY A 7 9.23 -0.20 -2.95
C GLY A 7 9.48 -0.50 -1.46
N LEU A 8 10.20 -1.59 -1.17
CA LEU A 8 10.62 -1.95 0.18
C LEU A 8 11.71 -1.01 0.71
N ALA A 9 12.74 -0.73 -0.09
CA ALA A 9 13.84 0.16 0.28
C ALA A 9 13.36 1.56 0.64
N LEU A 10 12.44 2.13 -0.17
CA LEU A 10 11.79 3.41 0.12
C LEU A 10 11.02 3.39 1.44
N GLY A 11 10.45 2.25 1.80
CA GLY A 11 9.75 2.06 3.07
C GLY A 11 10.68 2.14 4.27
N THR A 12 11.88 1.57 4.17
CA THR A 12 12.89 1.68 5.22
C THR A 12 13.45 3.10 5.32
N LEU A 13 13.79 3.72 4.19
CA LEU A 13 14.43 5.04 4.16
C LEU A 13 13.49 6.17 4.59
N TYR A 14 12.21 6.08 4.20
CA TYR A 14 11.26 7.20 4.32
C TYR A 14 9.96 6.83 5.06
N GLY A 15 9.90 5.65 5.68
CA GLY A 15 8.85 5.24 6.61
C GLY A 15 7.53 4.79 5.98
N ASN A 16 7.42 4.74 4.64
CA ASN A 16 6.23 4.31 3.92
C ASN A 16 6.56 3.29 2.82
N VAL A 17 6.21 2.03 3.04
CA VAL A 17 6.46 0.95 2.06
C VAL A 17 5.56 1.13 0.84
N PHE A 18 6.14 1.17 -0.35
CA PHE A 18 5.41 1.19 -1.61
C PHE A 18 5.29 -0.22 -2.19
N SER A 19 4.18 -0.50 -2.89
CA SER A 19 3.99 -1.78 -3.59
C SER A 19 4.70 -1.76 -4.94
N GLN A 20 5.06 -2.93 -5.45
CA GLN A 20 5.53 -3.11 -6.83
C GLN A 20 4.62 -2.39 -7.84
N THR A 21 3.30 -2.54 -7.71
CA THR A 21 2.33 -1.86 -8.58
C THR A 21 2.44 -0.34 -8.55
N THR A 22 2.83 0.25 -7.40
CA THR A 22 3.04 1.69 -7.29
C THR A 22 4.26 2.13 -8.09
N ILE A 23 5.37 1.38 -7.98
CA ILE A 23 6.62 1.67 -8.71
C ILE A 23 6.41 1.47 -10.21
N CYS A 24 5.77 0.38 -10.62
CA CYS A 24 5.40 0.12 -12.01
C CYS A 24 4.56 1.26 -12.63
N ARG A 25 3.54 1.75 -11.91
CA ARG A 25 2.74 2.88 -12.39
C ARG A 25 3.50 4.20 -12.43
N PHE A 26 4.48 4.40 -11.55
CA PHE A 26 5.36 5.57 -11.61
C PHE A 26 6.20 5.54 -12.89
N GLU A 27 6.86 4.41 -13.18
CA GLU A 27 7.68 4.22 -14.38
C GLU A 27 6.85 4.37 -15.68
N ALA A 28 5.62 3.85 -15.69
CA ALA A 28 4.73 3.91 -16.84
C ALA A 28 3.98 5.25 -17.01
N LEU A 29 4.26 6.26 -16.17
CA LEU A 29 3.54 7.53 -16.18
C LEU A 29 2.02 7.44 -15.89
N GLN A 30 1.61 6.40 -15.15
CA GLN A 30 0.21 6.05 -14.88
C GLN A 30 -0.28 6.46 -13.48
N LEU A 31 0.36 7.44 -12.85
CA LEU A 31 -0.14 8.09 -11.64
C LEU A 31 -0.63 9.50 -11.98
N SER A 32 -1.47 10.07 -11.12
CA SER A 32 -1.81 11.48 -11.25
C SER A 32 -0.57 12.36 -11.12
N PHE A 33 -0.59 13.54 -11.74
CA PHE A 33 0.51 14.50 -11.67
C PHE A 33 0.97 14.77 -10.23
N LYS A 34 0.02 15.02 -9.32
CA LYS A 34 0.32 15.26 -7.89
C LYS A 34 1.02 14.06 -7.23
N ASN A 35 0.63 12.84 -7.58
CA ASN A 35 1.29 11.63 -7.05
C ASN A 35 2.69 11.48 -7.62
N MET A 36 2.90 11.76 -8.91
CA MET A 36 4.23 11.76 -9.52
C MET A 36 5.17 12.73 -8.84
N CYS A 37 4.74 13.98 -8.64
CA CYS A 37 5.55 14.99 -7.96
C CYS A 37 5.92 14.60 -6.52
N LYS A 38 5.05 13.85 -5.82
CA LYS A 38 5.36 13.33 -4.48
C LYS A 38 6.35 12.17 -4.50
N LEU A 39 6.26 11.26 -5.47
CA LEU A 39 7.14 10.08 -5.54
C LEU A 39 8.52 10.39 -6.11
N LYS A 40 8.61 11.33 -7.06
CA LYS A 40 9.84 11.69 -7.75
C LYS A 40 11.03 11.98 -6.81
N PRO A 41 10.94 12.87 -5.80
CA PRO A 41 12.08 13.16 -4.93
C PRO A 41 12.52 11.95 -4.09
N LEU A 42 11.58 11.07 -3.71
CA LEU A 42 11.90 9.85 -2.93
C LEU A 42 12.70 8.85 -3.78
N LEU A 43 12.24 8.62 -5.01
CA LEU A 43 12.88 7.71 -5.96
C LEU A 43 14.23 8.24 -6.43
N GLN A 44 14.36 9.55 -6.65
CA GLN A 44 15.61 10.17 -7.02
C GLN A 44 16.66 10.01 -5.90
N LYS A 45 16.30 10.32 -4.66
CA LYS A 45 17.22 10.17 -3.52
C LYS A 45 17.62 8.71 -3.30
N TRP A 46 16.67 7.78 -3.43
CA TRP A 46 16.99 6.35 -3.37
C TRP A 46 17.98 5.94 -4.47
N LEU A 47 17.81 6.45 -5.70
CA LEU A 47 18.70 6.14 -6.81
C LEU A 47 20.13 6.66 -6.54
N GLU A 48 20.26 7.90 -6.07
CA GLU A 48 21.54 8.49 -5.67
C GLU A 48 22.24 7.66 -4.57
N GLU A 49 21.51 7.18 -3.57
CA GLU A 49 22.04 6.33 -2.50
C GLU A 49 22.43 4.93 -3.00
N ALA A 50 21.69 4.36 -3.95
CA ALA A 50 21.98 3.07 -4.55
C ALA A 50 23.24 3.10 -5.42
N ASP A 51 23.43 4.18 -6.19
CA ASP A 51 24.59 4.39 -7.05
C ASP A 51 25.88 4.59 -6.23
N ASN A 52 25.82 5.39 -5.14
CA ASN A 52 26.96 5.65 -4.26
C ASN A 52 27.44 4.42 -3.47
N ASN A 53 26.59 3.41 -3.27
CA ASN A 53 26.94 2.17 -2.55
C ASN A 53 27.48 1.04 -3.46
N ASN A 54 27.82 1.34 -4.72
CA ASN A 54 28.43 0.42 -5.69
C ASN A 54 27.70 -0.94 -5.81
N GLY A 55 26.37 -0.97 -5.63
CA GLY A 55 25.60 -2.21 -5.72
C GLY A 55 25.85 -3.23 -4.60
N SER A 56 26.46 -2.82 -3.48
CA SER A 56 26.56 -3.69 -2.31
C SER A 56 25.17 -3.95 -1.71
N THR A 57 24.63 -5.13 -2.03
CA THR A 57 23.33 -5.65 -1.56
C THR A 57 23.17 -5.66 -0.04
N GLY A 58 24.27 -5.58 0.71
CA GLY A 58 24.28 -5.59 2.18
C GLY A 58 23.54 -4.43 2.85
N VAL A 59 23.25 -3.34 2.14
CA VAL A 59 22.43 -2.24 2.66
C VAL A 59 20.94 -2.61 2.65
N LEU A 60 20.48 -3.34 1.62
CA LEU A 60 19.09 -3.80 1.51
C LEU A 60 18.77 -4.88 2.56
N ASP A 61 19.72 -5.79 2.80
CA ASP A 61 19.61 -6.83 3.85
C ASP A 61 19.50 -6.24 5.26
N LYS A 62 20.26 -5.18 5.55
CA LYS A 62 20.17 -4.47 6.84
C LYS A 62 18.87 -3.67 6.95
N MET A 63 18.40 -3.09 5.84
CA MET A 63 17.21 -2.23 5.79
C MET A 63 15.89 -2.99 5.86
N ALA A 64 15.83 -4.26 5.46
CA ALA A 64 14.63 -5.09 5.54
C ALA A 64 14.15 -5.38 6.98
N THR A 65 14.98 -5.11 7.99
CA THR A 65 14.72 -5.49 9.39
C THR A 65 13.89 -4.47 10.19
N GLN A 66 13.75 -3.22 9.73
CA GLN A 66 12.90 -2.21 10.41
C GLN A 66 11.49 -2.20 9.84
N GLY A 67 10.72 -3.23 10.23
CA GLY A 67 9.35 -3.46 9.78
C GLY A 67 8.35 -2.44 10.31
N ARG A 68 8.18 -1.31 9.61
CA ARG A 68 6.95 -0.51 9.71
C ARG A 68 5.91 -1.09 8.76
N LYS A 69 4.93 -1.78 9.31
CA LYS A 69 3.89 -2.49 8.56
C LYS A 69 2.93 -1.49 7.92
N ARG A 70 2.94 -1.41 6.59
CA ARG A 70 1.87 -0.76 5.81
C ARG A 70 0.54 -1.41 6.16
N LYS A 71 -0.55 -0.62 6.23
CA LYS A 71 -1.91 -1.15 6.37
C LYS A 71 -2.17 -2.18 5.27
N LYS A 72 -2.38 -3.44 5.66
CA LYS A 72 -2.60 -4.54 4.72
C LYS A 72 -3.98 -4.35 4.09
N ARG A 73 -4.08 -4.61 2.79
CA ARG A 73 -5.37 -4.62 2.10
C ARG A 73 -6.19 -5.80 2.62
N THR A 74 -7.37 -5.55 3.18
CA THR A 74 -8.33 -6.60 3.53
C THR A 74 -8.88 -7.21 2.24
N SER A 75 -8.76 -8.53 2.09
CA SER A 75 -9.42 -9.26 1.01
C SER A 75 -10.79 -9.68 1.51
N ILE A 76 -11.85 -9.17 0.89
CA ILE A 76 -13.24 -9.50 1.27
C ILE A 76 -13.66 -10.71 0.44
N GLU A 77 -14.05 -11.78 1.13
CA GLU A 77 -14.54 -13.00 0.48
C GLU A 77 -15.80 -12.74 -0.35
N VAL A 78 -16.03 -13.56 -1.38
CA VAL A 78 -17.16 -13.37 -2.32
C VAL A 78 -18.51 -13.41 -1.60
N ALA A 79 -18.69 -14.30 -0.63
CA ALA A 79 -19.93 -14.40 0.15
C ALA A 79 -20.19 -13.12 0.98
N VAL A 80 -19.16 -12.63 1.66
CA VAL A 80 -19.21 -11.40 2.46
C VAL A 80 -19.47 -10.19 1.56
N LYS A 81 -18.80 -10.11 0.40
CA LYS A 81 -19.05 -9.07 -0.61
C LYS A 81 -20.52 -9.06 -1.06
N GLY A 82 -21.09 -10.23 -1.36
CA GLY A 82 -22.49 -10.33 -1.76
C GLY A 82 -23.45 -9.85 -0.67
N ALA A 83 -23.17 -10.14 0.60
CA ALA A 83 -23.96 -9.62 1.72
C ALA A 83 -23.89 -8.09 1.84
N LEU A 84 -22.68 -7.50 1.67
CA LEU A 84 -22.48 -6.05 1.66
C LEU A 84 -23.21 -5.37 0.50
N GLU A 85 -23.13 -5.94 -0.71
CA GLU A 85 -23.83 -5.43 -1.90
C GLU A 85 -25.36 -5.47 -1.72
N ASN A 86 -25.89 -6.58 -1.19
CA ASN A 86 -27.33 -6.71 -0.88
C ASN A 86 -27.81 -5.68 0.15
N HIS A 87 -26.99 -5.40 1.18
CA HIS A 87 -27.31 -4.35 2.15
C HIS A 87 -27.30 -2.97 1.50
N PHE A 88 -26.31 -2.67 0.66
CA PHE A 88 -26.19 -1.40 -0.05
C PHE A 88 -27.40 -1.13 -0.97
N CYS A 89 -27.92 -2.14 -1.66
CA CYS A 89 -29.13 -2.01 -2.48
C CYS A 89 -30.38 -1.61 -1.67
N LYS A 90 -30.45 -1.99 -0.38
CA LYS A 90 -31.56 -1.63 0.51
C LYS A 90 -31.37 -0.25 1.14
N ASN A 91 -30.14 0.05 1.57
CA ASN A 91 -29.77 1.34 2.15
C ASN A 91 -28.32 1.68 1.77
N ALA A 92 -28.17 2.62 0.83
CA ALA A 92 -26.86 3.09 0.37
C ALA A 92 -26.16 4.05 1.36
N LYS A 93 -26.87 4.50 2.41
CA LYS A 93 -26.37 5.43 3.44
C LYS A 93 -26.71 4.90 4.84
N PRO A 94 -26.13 3.76 5.24
CA PRO A 94 -26.35 3.21 6.58
C PRO A 94 -25.82 4.17 7.65
N SER A 95 -26.55 4.23 8.77
CA SER A 95 -26.12 4.87 10.01
C SER A 95 -24.94 4.12 10.64
N ALA A 96 -24.25 4.78 11.58
CA ALA A 96 -23.13 4.15 12.30
C ALA A 96 -23.56 2.89 13.09
N GLN A 97 -24.81 2.85 13.58
CA GLN A 97 -25.38 1.68 14.24
C GLN A 97 -25.58 0.52 13.26
N GLU A 98 -26.16 0.78 12.07
CA GLU A 98 -26.31 -0.24 11.03
C GLU A 98 -24.97 -0.80 10.54
N ILE A 99 -23.96 0.07 10.36
CA ILE A 99 -22.60 -0.36 10.01
C ILE A 99 -22.01 -1.27 11.10
N THR A 100 -22.29 -0.97 12.37
CA THR A 100 -21.83 -1.79 13.50
C THR A 100 -22.44 -3.18 13.47
N HIS A 101 -23.76 -3.25 13.41
CA HIS A 101 -24.47 -4.52 13.33
C HIS A 101 -24.04 -5.35 12.11
N LEU A 102 -23.82 -4.71 10.96
CA LEU A 102 -23.38 -5.40 9.75
C LEU A 102 -21.96 -5.96 9.88
N ALA A 103 -21.04 -5.21 10.49
CA ALA A 103 -19.67 -5.67 10.75
C ALA A 103 -19.66 -6.88 11.70
N ASP A 104 -20.44 -6.82 12.79
CA ASP A 104 -20.55 -7.91 13.76
C ASP A 104 -21.13 -9.17 13.12
N ASN A 105 -22.21 -9.03 12.34
CA ASN A 105 -22.86 -10.15 11.64
C ASN A 105 -21.94 -10.81 10.61
N LEU A 106 -21.05 -10.04 9.97
CA LEU A 106 -20.10 -10.53 8.96
C LEU A 106 -18.72 -10.86 9.54
N SER A 107 -18.53 -10.69 10.85
CA SER A 107 -17.23 -10.87 11.53
C SER A 107 -16.10 -10.09 10.86
N LEU A 108 -16.37 -8.84 10.46
CA LEU A 108 -15.40 -7.94 9.84
C LEU A 108 -14.82 -6.95 10.86
N ASP A 109 -13.51 -6.76 10.80
CA ASP A 109 -12.82 -5.74 11.59
C ASP A 109 -13.11 -4.33 11.04
N LYS A 110 -13.20 -3.33 11.93
CA LYS A 110 -13.56 -1.94 11.61
C LYS A 110 -12.35 -1.01 11.42
N GLU A 111 -11.13 -1.49 11.58
CA GLU A 111 -9.91 -0.67 11.49
C GLU A 111 -9.64 -0.02 10.12
#